data_AF-A0A7Z9GD79-F1
#
_entry.id   AF-A0A7Z9GD79-F1
#
_cell.length_a   1.000
_cell.length_b   1.000
_cell.length_c   1.000
_cell.angle_alpha   90.00
_cell.angle_beta   90.00
_cell.angle_gamma   90.00
#
_symmetry.space_group_name_H-M   'P 1'
#
loop_
_entity.id
_entity.type
_entity.pdbx_description
1 polymer ?
#
loop_
_entity_poly.entity_id
_entity_poly.type
_entity_poly.pdbx_seq_one_letter_code
_entity_poly.pdbx_strand_id
1 'polypeptide(L)'
;MLSWSLILLTVISVMPPQLNDYTQNSGPGAFKQSPGSSCLTILEQGFSRGDGVYWVDPNGKDSQDSIQVYCDMTRNGGGWTLLLKMTGDTTFRYSSPLWTNDRLLLSHDISTAPENAKYPSYLKVPVHEIRACFPTQQRHCITANLPGKARPARGWLSGFPLKLGTGHPGPRLAPVPPPRRACVLLWAVPAG
;
A
#
# COMPACT_ATOMS: atom_id res chain seq x y z
N MET A 1 50.14 61.08 0.43
CA MET A 1 49.08 60.78 -0.54
C MET A 1 49.67 59.83 -1.59
N LEU A 2 49.44 58.53 -1.47
CA LEU A 2 49.92 57.54 -2.44
C LEU A 2 48.75 56.65 -2.84
N SER A 3 48.31 56.89 -4.07
CA SER A 3 47.30 56.18 -4.84
C SER A 3 47.85 54.82 -5.26
N TRP A 4 47.11 53.74 -5.00
CA TRP A 4 47.36 52.41 -5.57
C TRP A 4 46.08 51.89 -6.22
N SER A 5 46.12 51.78 -7.55
CA SER A 5 45.07 51.19 -8.38
C SER A 5 45.30 49.69 -8.56
N LEU A 6 44.22 48.92 -8.37
CA LEU A 6 43.76 47.71 -9.10
C LEU A 6 44.77 46.63 -9.55
N ILE A 7 44.61 45.41 -9.02
CA ILE A 7 44.82 44.14 -9.75
C ILE A 7 43.64 43.19 -9.47
N LEU A 8 43.20 42.54 -10.54
CA LEU A 8 42.03 41.67 -10.76
C LEU A 8 42.16 40.22 -10.20
N LEU A 9 41.00 39.56 -10.09
CA LEU A 9 40.67 38.11 -10.21
C LEU A 9 40.56 37.20 -8.96
N THR A 10 39.33 36.67 -8.81
CA THR A 10 38.91 35.32 -8.38
C THR A 10 39.27 34.81 -6.99
N VAL A 11 38.27 34.69 -6.09
CA VAL A 11 37.82 33.40 -5.53
C VAL A 11 36.33 33.48 -5.13
N ILE A 12 35.58 32.49 -5.58
CA ILE A 12 34.21 32.13 -5.23
C ILE A 12 34.15 31.62 -3.78
N SER A 13 33.04 31.87 -3.09
CA SER A 13 32.51 31.10 -1.95
C SER A 13 33.32 31.04 -0.65
N VAL A 14 32.80 31.69 0.40
CA VAL A 14 32.57 30.99 1.68
C VAL A 14 31.22 31.45 2.26
N MET A 15 30.12 30.91 1.72
CA MET A 15 28.89 30.78 2.52
C MET A 15 29.07 29.57 3.44
N PRO A 16 28.73 29.65 4.74
CA PRO A 16 28.84 28.51 5.64
C PRO A 16 27.91 27.37 5.17
N PRO A 17 28.38 26.12 5.09
CA PRO A 17 27.53 25.01 4.71
C PRO A 17 26.77 24.46 5.93
N GLN A 18 25.47 24.23 5.70
CA GLN A 18 24.55 23.30 6.38
C GLN A 18 23.87 23.71 7.70
N LEU A 19 22.63 24.19 7.58
CA LEU A 19 21.51 23.59 8.33
C LEU A 19 20.58 22.96 7.29
N ASN A 20 20.49 21.63 7.34
CA ASN A 20 19.92 20.75 6.33
C ASN A 20 18.48 21.11 5.93
N ASP A 21 18.29 21.65 4.73
CA ASP A 21 17.05 21.50 3.96
C ASP A 21 17.04 20.13 3.24
N TYR A 22 17.07 19.05 4.03
CA TYR A 22 16.87 17.68 3.52
C TYR A 22 15.51 17.12 3.96
N THR A 23 14.71 17.86 4.73
CA THR A 23 13.42 17.37 5.24
C THR A 23 12.20 18.01 4.59
N GLN A 24 12.35 18.95 3.64
CA GLN A 24 11.20 19.64 3.02
C GLN A 24 11.06 19.46 1.49
N ASN A 25 12.00 18.79 0.81
CA ASN A 25 11.96 18.64 -0.66
C ASN A 25 11.61 17.23 -1.16
N SER A 26 11.09 16.36 -0.30
CA SER A 26 10.50 15.09 -0.73
C SER A 26 9.05 15.06 -0.27
N GLY A 27 8.13 15.07 -1.22
CA GLY A 27 6.70 15.09 -0.93
C GLY A 27 6.23 13.93 -0.03
N PRO A 28 5.01 14.03 0.50
CA PRO A 28 4.36 13.00 1.30
C PRO A 28 4.61 11.57 0.82
N GLY A 29 4.92 10.69 1.77
CA GLY A 29 5.17 9.27 1.56
C GLY A 29 6.54 8.89 1.05
N ALA A 30 7.49 9.84 1.00
CA ALA A 30 8.90 9.55 0.76
C ALA A 30 9.60 8.98 2.00
N PHE A 31 9.31 9.52 3.18
CA PHE A 31 10.00 9.19 4.43
C PHE A 31 9.02 8.96 5.57
N LYS A 32 9.47 8.26 6.61
CA LYS A 32 8.66 8.01 7.81
C LYS A 32 8.19 9.31 8.47
N GLN A 33 9.03 10.35 8.46
CA GLN A 33 8.77 11.67 9.08
C GLN A 33 7.81 12.54 8.26
N SER A 34 7.61 12.21 6.98
CA SER A 34 6.67 12.88 6.08
C SER A 34 5.83 11.82 5.37
N PRO A 35 4.99 11.08 6.11
CA PRO A 35 4.13 10.06 5.53
C PRO A 35 2.98 10.73 4.77
N GLY A 36 2.46 10.07 3.73
CA GLY A 36 1.15 10.44 3.21
C GLY A 36 0.05 9.87 4.11
N SER A 37 -1.15 10.44 4.11
CA SER A 37 -2.28 9.79 4.79
C SER A 37 -2.65 8.45 4.15
N SER A 38 -2.51 8.36 2.82
CA SER A 38 -2.84 7.17 2.03
C SER A 38 -2.13 7.17 0.67
N CYS A 39 -2.09 6.00 0.00
CA CYS A 39 -1.61 5.92 -1.38
C CYS A 39 -2.44 6.81 -2.34
N LEU A 40 -3.76 6.87 -2.13
CA LEU A 40 -4.65 7.70 -2.93
C LEU A 40 -4.31 9.18 -2.75
N THR A 41 -4.17 9.64 -1.51
CA THR A 41 -3.86 11.04 -1.22
C THR A 41 -2.50 11.46 -1.78
N ILE A 42 -1.48 10.59 -1.69
CA ILE A 42 -0.16 10.83 -2.31
C ILE A 42 -0.31 11.01 -3.82
N LEU A 43 -1.15 10.20 -4.47
CA LEU A 43 -1.40 10.29 -5.91
C LEU A 43 -2.14 11.57 -6.28
N GLU A 44 -3.26 11.87 -5.61
CA GLU A 44 -4.11 13.03 -5.89
C GLU A 44 -3.39 14.36 -5.67
N GLN A 45 -2.47 14.41 -4.71
CA GLN A 45 -1.65 15.60 -4.44
C GLN A 45 -0.46 15.74 -5.40
N GLY A 46 -0.27 14.81 -6.35
CA GLY A 46 0.82 14.88 -7.34
C GLY A 46 2.18 14.44 -6.81
N PHE A 47 2.25 13.75 -5.67
CA PHE A 47 3.49 13.26 -5.07
C PHE A 47 3.83 11.81 -5.44
N SER A 48 3.09 11.22 -6.37
CA SER A 48 3.37 9.89 -6.91
C SER A 48 4.74 9.84 -7.61
N ARG A 49 5.54 8.84 -7.24
CA ARG A 49 6.81 8.45 -7.87
C ARG A 49 6.66 7.15 -8.69
N GLY A 50 5.44 6.78 -9.05
CA GLY A 50 5.10 5.49 -9.68
C GLY A 50 4.75 4.38 -8.69
N ASP A 51 4.52 3.17 -9.20
CA ASP A 51 4.26 1.98 -8.37
C ASP A 51 5.47 1.69 -7.46
N GLY A 52 5.23 1.44 -6.17
CA GLY A 52 6.33 1.13 -5.26
C GLY A 52 6.00 1.28 -3.80
N VAL A 53 7.03 1.31 -2.96
CA VAL A 53 6.89 1.43 -1.50
C VAL A 53 6.82 2.90 -1.08
N TYR A 54 5.84 3.21 -0.25
CA TYR A 54 5.62 4.53 0.33
C TYR A 54 5.42 4.42 1.84
N TRP A 55 5.69 5.52 2.55
CA TRP A 55 5.32 5.69 3.94
C TRP A 55 3.91 6.27 4.04
N VAL A 56 3.05 5.62 4.81
CA VAL A 56 1.71 6.13 5.09
C VAL A 56 1.41 6.16 6.58
N ASP A 57 0.67 7.18 7.01
CA ASP A 57 0.06 7.28 8.33
C ASP A 57 -1.46 7.30 8.18
N PRO A 58 -2.12 6.13 8.28
CA PRO A 58 -3.56 6.04 8.11
C PRO A 58 -4.37 6.68 9.25
N ASN A 59 -3.74 6.98 10.40
CA ASN A 59 -4.44 7.57 11.54
C ASN A 59 -4.28 9.10 11.59
N GLY A 60 -3.30 9.64 10.86
CA GLY A 60 -3.06 11.07 10.68
C GLY A 60 -2.61 11.82 11.94
N LYS A 61 -2.02 11.11 12.90
CA LYS A 61 -1.55 11.68 14.18
C LYS A 61 -0.05 11.88 14.16
N ASP A 62 0.71 10.97 14.77
CA ASP A 62 2.16 11.05 14.85
C ASP A 62 2.77 10.11 13.81
N SER A 63 3.67 10.66 13.00
CA SER A 63 4.55 9.93 12.10
C SER A 63 5.26 8.70 12.69
N GLN A 64 5.41 8.58 14.02
CA GLN A 64 6.03 7.45 14.70
C GLN A 64 5.38 6.11 14.38
N ASP A 65 4.07 6.06 14.16
CA ASP A 65 3.37 4.80 13.87
C ASP A 65 3.03 4.59 12.38
N SER A 66 3.59 5.45 11.52
CA SER A 66 3.58 5.29 10.07
C SER A 66 4.11 3.92 9.66
N ILE A 67 3.52 3.39 8.60
CA ILE A 67 3.84 2.08 8.05
C ILE A 67 4.30 2.20 6.60
N GLN A 68 5.16 1.28 6.18
CA GLN A 68 5.45 1.10 4.77
C GLN A 68 4.35 0.28 4.11
N VAL A 69 3.92 0.72 2.93
CA VAL A 69 2.94 0.03 2.11
C VAL A 69 3.38 0.02 0.66
N TYR A 70 3.00 -1.01 -0.09
CA TYR A 70 3.10 -0.96 -1.54
C TYR A 70 1.89 -0.19 -2.09
N CYS A 71 2.15 0.89 -2.81
CA CYS A 71 1.16 1.65 -3.56
C CYS A 71 1.24 1.28 -5.04
N ASP A 72 0.13 0.81 -5.61
CA ASP A 72 -0.09 0.76 -7.05
C ASP A 72 -0.70 2.10 -7.48
N MET A 73 0.13 2.91 -8.13
CA MET A 73 -0.18 4.29 -8.52
C MET A 73 -0.63 4.39 -9.98
N THR A 74 -0.67 3.28 -10.71
CA THR A 74 -0.85 3.29 -12.17
C THR A 74 -2.09 2.54 -12.63
N ARG A 75 -2.46 1.43 -11.99
CA ARG A 75 -3.53 0.57 -12.50
C ARG A 75 -4.90 1.02 -11.98
N ASN A 76 -5.88 1.12 -12.88
CA ASN A 76 -7.27 1.44 -12.57
C ASN A 76 -7.39 2.73 -11.74
N GLY A 77 -6.83 3.83 -12.24
CA GLY A 77 -6.85 5.12 -11.55
C GLY A 77 -5.78 5.30 -10.46
N GLY A 78 -5.06 4.24 -10.08
CA GLY A 78 -3.98 4.32 -9.08
C GLY A 78 -4.50 4.55 -7.65
N GLY A 79 -3.60 4.84 -6.72
CA GLY A 79 -3.95 5.10 -5.32
C GLY A 79 -4.25 3.84 -4.49
N TRP A 80 -3.94 2.66 -5.04
CA TRP A 80 -4.26 1.38 -4.42
C TRP A 80 -3.21 0.95 -3.40
N THR A 81 -3.61 0.66 -2.18
CA THR A 81 -2.76 0.13 -1.11
C THR A 81 -2.82 -1.40 -1.06
N LEU A 82 -1.66 -2.09 -1.07
CA LEU A 82 -1.60 -3.54 -0.91
C LEU A 82 -1.98 -3.95 0.52
N LEU A 83 -2.94 -4.85 0.69
CA LEU A 83 -3.38 -5.35 1.99
C LEU A 83 -2.84 -6.75 2.31
N LEU A 84 -2.90 -7.66 1.32
CA LEU A 84 -2.43 -9.03 1.45
C LEU A 84 -2.11 -9.64 0.09
N LYS A 85 -1.37 -10.75 0.11
CA LYS A 85 -1.07 -11.63 -1.01
C LYS A 85 -1.42 -13.06 -0.60
N MET A 86 -1.97 -13.85 -1.52
CA MET A 86 -2.22 -15.27 -1.27
C MET A 86 -1.92 -16.11 -2.50
N THR A 87 -1.32 -17.29 -2.33
CA THR A 87 -0.92 -18.17 -3.45
C THR A 87 -1.99 -19.19 -3.84
N GLY A 88 -3.11 -19.21 -3.12
CA GLY A 88 -4.16 -20.22 -3.26
C GLY A 88 -3.84 -21.55 -2.57
N ASP A 89 -2.84 -21.59 -1.68
CA ASP A 89 -2.59 -22.74 -0.81
C ASP A 89 -3.52 -22.76 0.44
N THR A 90 -3.14 -23.49 1.48
CA THR A 90 -3.97 -23.66 2.68
C THR A 90 -3.95 -22.46 3.63
N THR A 91 -3.04 -21.50 3.45
CA THR A 91 -2.76 -20.42 4.41
C THR A 91 -3.95 -19.47 4.59
N PHE A 92 -4.55 -19.03 3.49
CA PHE A 92 -5.70 -18.11 3.48
C PHE A 92 -7.01 -18.83 3.10
N ARG A 93 -7.15 -20.10 3.46
CA ARG A 93 -8.44 -20.80 3.35
C ARG A 93 -9.53 -20.06 4.12
N TYR A 94 -10.78 -20.32 3.74
CA TYR A 94 -11.96 -19.70 4.36
C TYR A 94 -11.97 -19.80 5.89
N SER A 95 -11.57 -20.94 6.45
CA SER A 95 -11.52 -21.16 7.90
C SER A 95 -10.24 -20.63 8.57
N SER A 96 -9.37 -19.93 7.85
CA SER A 96 -8.10 -19.45 8.40
C SER A 96 -8.35 -18.35 9.43
N PRO A 97 -7.77 -18.44 10.65
CA PRO A 97 -7.87 -17.37 11.63
C PRO A 97 -7.16 -16.09 11.16
N LEU A 98 -6.33 -16.15 10.11
CA LEU A 98 -5.64 -14.98 9.55
C LEU A 98 -6.61 -13.92 8.99
N TRP A 99 -7.87 -14.25 8.73
CA TRP A 99 -8.88 -13.27 8.33
C TRP A 99 -9.31 -12.35 9.48
N THR A 100 -9.37 -12.90 10.70
CA THR A 100 -9.98 -12.25 11.86
C THR A 100 -8.98 -11.80 12.90
N ASN A 101 -7.81 -12.43 12.98
CA ASN A 101 -6.78 -12.11 13.97
C ASN A 101 -5.87 -10.95 13.54
N ASP A 102 -4.96 -10.58 14.45
CA ASP A 102 -4.02 -9.47 14.25
C ASP A 102 -2.63 -9.95 13.82
N ARG A 103 -2.51 -11.25 13.53
CA ARG A 103 -1.25 -11.85 13.08
C ARG A 103 -0.94 -11.35 11.67
N LEU A 104 0.26 -10.80 11.51
CA LEU A 104 0.88 -10.48 10.23
C LEU A 104 1.61 -11.70 9.66
N LEU A 105 1.81 -11.73 8.35
CA LEU A 105 2.51 -12.81 7.65
C LEU A 105 3.46 -12.21 6.62
N LEU A 106 4.75 -12.54 6.68
CA LEU A 106 5.79 -12.02 5.77
C LEU A 106 5.69 -10.50 5.53
N SER A 107 5.32 -9.73 6.56
CA SER A 107 4.94 -8.32 6.44
C SER A 107 6.08 -7.39 6.04
N HIS A 108 7.33 -7.85 6.15
CA HIS A 108 8.52 -7.11 5.77
C HIS A 108 8.86 -7.30 4.28
N ASP A 109 8.34 -8.35 3.65
CA ASP A 109 8.48 -8.53 2.20
C ASP A 109 7.33 -7.80 1.48
N ILE A 110 7.54 -6.51 1.24
CA ILE A 110 6.59 -5.61 0.58
C ILE A 110 6.69 -5.74 -0.96
N SER A 111 7.28 -6.81 -1.48
CA SER A 111 7.30 -7.08 -2.91
C SER A 111 5.94 -7.60 -3.42
N THR A 112 5.76 -7.58 -4.74
CA THR A 112 4.63 -8.24 -5.41
C THR A 112 4.92 -9.71 -5.75
N ALA A 113 5.94 -10.32 -5.13
CA ALA A 113 6.28 -11.72 -5.34
C ALA A 113 5.10 -12.66 -4.99
N PRO A 114 4.96 -13.79 -5.70
CA PRO A 114 3.82 -14.72 -5.56
C PRO A 114 3.95 -15.61 -4.32
N GLU A 115 3.80 -15.00 -3.14
CA GLU A 115 3.85 -15.65 -1.83
C GLU A 115 2.67 -15.20 -0.94
N ASN A 116 2.44 -15.90 0.16
CA ASN A 116 1.42 -15.51 1.13
C ASN A 116 1.96 -14.40 2.04
N ALA A 117 1.28 -13.25 2.08
CA ALA A 117 1.63 -12.17 2.98
C ALA A 117 0.38 -11.44 3.49
N LYS A 118 0.45 -10.91 4.71
CA LYS A 118 -0.56 -10.05 5.32
C LYS A 118 0.15 -8.88 5.97
N TYR A 119 -0.18 -7.68 5.50
CA TYR A 119 0.54 -6.46 5.83
C TYR A 119 -0.16 -5.65 6.94
N PRO A 120 0.57 -4.75 7.62
CA PRO A 120 -0.02 -3.82 8.60
C PRO A 120 -1.18 -3.01 8.03
N SER A 121 -1.15 -2.70 6.73
CA SER A 121 -2.23 -2.01 6.02
C SER A 121 -3.59 -2.72 6.15
N TYR A 122 -3.63 -4.05 6.18
CA TYR A 122 -4.87 -4.82 6.40
C TYR A 122 -5.56 -4.48 7.73
N LEU A 123 -4.76 -4.16 8.76
CA LEU A 123 -5.23 -3.89 10.11
C LEU A 123 -5.42 -2.38 10.37
N LYS A 124 -4.66 -1.53 9.69
CA LYS A 124 -4.59 -0.09 10.00
C LYS A 124 -5.32 0.81 9.01
N VAL A 125 -5.38 0.46 7.72
CA VAL A 125 -5.88 1.37 6.67
C VAL A 125 -7.40 1.27 6.57
N PRO A 126 -8.17 2.34 6.82
CA PRO A 126 -9.61 2.35 6.56
C PRO A 126 -9.89 2.30 5.06
N VAL A 127 -10.77 1.41 4.62
CA VAL A 127 -11.04 1.16 3.19
C VAL A 127 -12.52 1.26 2.86
N HIS A 128 -12.82 1.77 1.65
CA HIS A 128 -14.16 1.82 1.06
C HIS A 128 -14.29 1.07 -0.26
N GLU A 129 -13.17 0.68 -0.86
CA GLU A 129 -13.15 -0.09 -2.09
C GLU A 129 -12.01 -1.09 -2.05
N ILE A 130 -12.24 -2.28 -2.58
CA ILE A 130 -11.27 -3.36 -2.62
C ILE A 130 -11.20 -3.97 -4.00
N ARG A 131 -10.00 -4.35 -4.40
CA ARG A 131 -9.69 -4.95 -5.69
C ARG A 131 -8.82 -6.17 -5.49
N ALA A 132 -9.31 -7.31 -5.94
CA ALA A 132 -8.54 -8.54 -5.97
C ALA A 132 -8.12 -8.84 -7.40
N CYS A 133 -6.83 -8.99 -7.62
CA CYS A 133 -6.29 -9.35 -8.93
C CYS A 133 -5.64 -10.72 -8.87
N PHE A 134 -5.84 -11.51 -9.92
CA PHE A 134 -5.35 -12.86 -10.10
C PHE A 134 -4.34 -12.88 -11.26
N PRO A 135 -3.04 -12.56 -11.04
CA PRO A 135 -2.06 -12.47 -12.12
C PRO A 135 -1.93 -13.78 -12.92
N THR A 136 -2.12 -14.90 -12.23
CA THR A 136 -2.07 -16.26 -12.77
C THR A 136 -3.31 -16.68 -13.58
N GLN A 137 -4.40 -15.91 -13.51
CA GLN A 137 -5.66 -16.17 -14.24
C GLN A 137 -5.90 -15.07 -15.27
N GLN A 138 -5.01 -14.94 -16.25
CA GLN A 138 -5.10 -13.92 -17.31
C GLN A 138 -5.21 -12.47 -16.77
N ARG A 139 -4.66 -12.21 -15.58
CA ARG A 139 -4.75 -10.92 -14.87
C ARG A 139 -6.19 -10.48 -14.60
N HIS A 140 -7.12 -11.42 -14.42
CA HIS A 140 -8.48 -11.12 -14.02
C HIS A 140 -8.49 -10.35 -12.69
N CYS A 141 -9.27 -9.28 -12.61
CA CYS A 141 -9.44 -8.49 -11.39
C CYS A 141 -10.92 -8.33 -11.09
N ILE A 142 -11.27 -8.36 -9.81
CA ILE A 142 -12.61 -8.12 -9.28
C ILE A 142 -12.51 -6.93 -8.34
N THR A 143 -13.41 -5.97 -8.51
CA THR A 143 -13.50 -4.78 -7.66
C THR A 143 -14.86 -4.74 -6.96
N ALA A 144 -14.88 -4.30 -5.70
CA ALA A 144 -16.09 -4.18 -4.92
C ALA A 144 -16.05 -2.92 -4.03
N ASN A 145 -17.17 -2.19 -4.01
CA ASN A 145 -17.40 -1.08 -3.09
C ASN A 145 -17.94 -1.59 -1.75
N LEU A 146 -17.50 -0.98 -0.67
CA LEU A 146 -17.84 -1.33 0.71
C LEU A 146 -18.79 -0.28 1.29
N PRO A 147 -20.05 -0.65 1.59
CA PRO A 147 -21.09 0.30 1.99
C PRO A 147 -20.89 0.80 3.43
N GLY A 148 -21.25 2.05 3.72
CA GLY A 148 -21.20 2.60 5.08
C GLY A 148 -19.80 3.11 5.47
N LYS A 149 -19.56 3.36 6.77
CA LYS A 149 -18.33 4.04 7.25
C LYS A 149 -17.06 3.21 7.04
N ALA A 150 -15.99 3.89 6.59
CA ALA A 150 -14.66 3.31 6.42
C ALA A 150 -14.19 2.59 7.68
N ARG A 151 -13.55 1.45 7.49
CA ARG A 151 -12.91 0.68 8.54
C ARG A 151 -11.79 -0.18 7.95
N PRO A 152 -10.86 -0.67 8.76
CA PRO A 152 -9.82 -1.56 8.28
C PRO A 152 -10.38 -2.80 7.58
N ALA A 153 -9.61 -3.35 6.64
CA ALA A 153 -10.00 -4.52 5.86
C ALA A 153 -10.37 -5.72 6.75
N ARG A 154 -9.71 -5.88 7.90
CA ARG A 154 -10.11 -6.86 8.93
C ARG A 154 -11.59 -6.75 9.29
N GLY A 155 -12.13 -5.55 9.49
CA GLY A 155 -13.53 -5.35 9.89
C GLY A 155 -14.55 -5.67 8.79
N TRP A 156 -14.11 -5.68 7.53
CA TRP A 156 -14.93 -6.10 6.39
C TRP A 156 -14.81 -7.61 6.18
N LEU A 157 -13.59 -8.10 6.11
CA LEU A 157 -13.27 -9.47 5.70
C LEU A 157 -13.36 -10.48 6.85
N SER A 158 -13.55 -10.01 8.09
CA SER A 158 -13.84 -10.87 9.25
C SER A 158 -15.28 -11.40 9.28
N GLY A 159 -16.21 -10.72 8.61
CA GLY A 159 -17.64 -11.05 8.62
C GLY A 159 -18.27 -11.17 7.24
N PHE A 160 -17.65 -10.62 6.20
CA PHE A 160 -18.06 -10.85 4.82
C PHE A 160 -17.27 -12.02 4.24
N PRO A 161 -17.93 -13.06 3.71
CA PRO A 161 -17.35 -13.80 2.61
C PRO A 161 -17.35 -12.84 1.42
N LEU A 162 -16.35 -11.98 1.33
CA LEU A 162 -15.99 -11.43 0.05
C LEU A 162 -15.59 -12.64 -0.78
N LYS A 163 -16.50 -13.09 -1.64
CA LYS A 163 -16.33 -14.22 -2.55
C LYS A 163 -15.31 -13.85 -3.62
N LEU A 164 -14.09 -13.58 -3.21
CA LEU A 164 -12.90 -13.68 -4.05
C LEU A 164 -12.60 -15.17 -4.19
N GLY A 165 -13.43 -15.84 -4.99
CA GLY A 165 -13.16 -17.20 -5.47
C GLY A 165 -13.63 -18.38 -4.63
N THR A 166 -14.58 -18.24 -3.68
CA THR A 166 -15.24 -19.41 -3.06
C THR A 166 -16.76 -19.37 -3.25
N GLY A 167 -17.24 -20.17 -4.21
CA GLY A 167 -18.65 -20.57 -4.29
C GLY A 167 -19.06 -21.36 -3.05
N HIS A 168 -20.28 -21.09 -2.57
CA HIS A 168 -20.87 -21.54 -1.30
C HIS A 168 -20.95 -23.06 -1.08
N PRO A 169 -21.05 -23.52 0.18
CA PRO A 169 -21.78 -24.75 0.50
C PRO A 169 -23.29 -24.44 0.50
N GLY A 170 -23.89 -24.44 -0.70
CA GLY A 170 -25.33 -24.68 -0.90
C GLY A 170 -25.50 -26.06 -1.54
N PRO A 171 -26.65 -26.73 -1.39
CA PRO A 171 -26.76 -28.16 -1.65
C PRO A 171 -26.48 -28.51 -3.12
N ARG A 172 -25.46 -29.38 -3.30
CA ARG A 172 -25.16 -30.31 -4.40
C ARG A 172 -25.53 -29.87 -5.84
N LEU A 173 -24.52 -29.56 -6.67
CA LEU A 173 -24.34 -30.07 -8.04
C LEU A 173 -22.88 -29.88 -8.51
N ALA A 174 -22.33 -30.93 -9.15
CA ALA A 174 -21.07 -31.04 -9.91
C ALA A 174 -19.72 -31.26 -9.16
N PRO A 175 -18.83 -32.12 -9.71
CA PRO A 175 -17.49 -32.36 -9.18
C PRO A 175 -16.62 -31.11 -9.32
N VAL A 176 -15.99 -30.72 -8.21
CA VAL A 176 -15.06 -29.60 -8.09
C VAL A 176 -13.83 -29.86 -8.98
N PRO A 177 -13.54 -29.04 -10.00
CA PRO A 177 -12.27 -29.16 -10.72
C PRO A 177 -11.11 -28.79 -9.77
N PRO A 178 -9.93 -29.42 -9.91
CA PRO A 178 -8.83 -29.28 -8.96
C PRO A 178 -8.44 -27.81 -8.74
N PRO A 179 -7.95 -27.44 -7.54
CA PRO A 179 -7.60 -26.07 -7.22
C PRO A 179 -6.50 -25.59 -8.15
N ARG A 180 -6.84 -24.68 -9.08
CA ARG A 180 -5.82 -23.95 -9.83
C ARG A 180 -5.16 -23.00 -8.83
N ARG A 181 -3.95 -23.33 -8.39
CA ARG A 181 -3.10 -22.52 -7.52
C ARG A 181 -2.93 -21.14 -8.16
N ALA A 182 -3.70 -20.17 -7.70
CA ALA A 182 -3.71 -18.83 -8.26
C ALA A 182 -3.23 -17.84 -7.21
N CYS A 183 -2.18 -17.09 -7.55
CA CYS A 183 -1.80 -15.94 -6.74
C CYS A 183 -2.90 -14.87 -6.83
N VAL A 184 -3.30 -14.31 -5.69
CA VAL A 184 -4.24 -13.20 -5.56
C VAL A 184 -3.54 -12.08 -4.80
N LEU A 185 -3.55 -10.89 -5.40
CA LEU A 185 -3.12 -9.66 -4.76
C LEU A 185 -4.39 -8.89 -4.38
N LEU A 186 -4.58 -8.64 -3.08
CA LEU A 186 -5.70 -7.87 -2.58
C LEU A 186 -5.26 -6.45 -2.26
N TRP A 187 -5.85 -5.52 -2.99
CA TRP A 187 -5.61 -4.09 -2.93
C TRP A 187 -6.84 -3.38 -2.38
N ALA A 188 -6.66 -2.17 -1.87
CA ALA A 188 -7.77 -1.33 -1.48
C ALA A 188 -7.52 0.15 -1.78
N VAL A 189 -8.59 0.89 -2.03
CA VAL A 189 -8.56 2.35 -2.03
C VAL A 189 -8.89 2.80 -0.60
N PRO A 190 -7.95 3.53 0.06
CA PRO A 190 -8.21 4.09 1.37
C PRO A 190 -9.30 5.16 1.33
N ALA A 191 -10.05 5.28 2.43
CA ALA A 191 -10.96 6.40 2.60
C ALA A 191 -10.18 7.72 2.70
N GLY A 192 -10.59 8.73 1.94
CA GLY A 192 -10.10 10.11 2.09
C GLY A 192 -10.51 10.76 3.40
#